data_AF-A0A8X6NSQ4-F1
#
_entry.id   AF-A0A8X6NSQ4-F1
#
_cell.length_a   1.000
_cell.length_b   1.000
_cell.length_c   1.000
_cell.angle_alpha   90.00
_cell.angle_beta   90.00
_cell.angle_gamma   90.00
#
_symmetry.space_group_name_H-M   'P 1'
#
loop_
_entity.id
_entity.type
_entity.pdbx_description
1 polymer ?
#
loop_
_entity_poly.entity_id
_entity_poly.type
_entity_poly.pdbx_seq_one_letter_code
_entity_poly.pdbx_strand_id
1 'polypeptide(L)'
;RLWKSAKFVYEFHRGATTRLAVVNINSVFGIQVATNAIVARRFKKFRSGDFDLSNEPRCRPKTLVDNDVLKATVEANSSQSARELSLMYNVSKLTILTHLAQIGKVKKLDK
;
A
#
# COMPACT_ATOMS: atom_id res chain seq x y z
N ARG A 1 -19.42 1.62 0.11
CA ARG A 1 -18.23 2.15 0.85
C ARG A 1 -18.23 3.69 0.97
N LEU A 2 -18.78 4.43 -0.01
CA LEU A 2 -18.83 5.90 -0.03
C LEU A 2 -19.57 6.56 1.15
N TRP A 3 -20.63 5.93 1.63
CA TRP A 3 -21.50 6.45 2.71
C TRP A 3 -20.79 6.61 4.06
N LYS A 4 -19.84 5.72 4.38
CA LYS A 4 -19.04 5.81 5.62
C LYS A 4 -18.22 7.09 5.64
N SER A 5 -17.56 7.38 4.53
CA SER A 5 -16.67 8.52 4.38
C SER A 5 -17.43 9.86 4.34
N ALA A 6 -18.60 9.90 3.69
CA ALA A 6 -19.46 11.10 3.67
C ALA A 6 -19.88 11.54 5.09
N LYS A 7 -20.12 10.59 6.00
CA LYS A 7 -20.47 10.92 7.39
C LYS A 7 -19.35 11.64 8.14
N PHE A 8 -18.08 11.29 7.90
CA PHE A 8 -16.95 12.00 8.52
C PHE A 8 -16.90 13.47 8.07
N VAL A 9 -17.12 13.73 6.78
CA VAL A 9 -17.14 15.09 6.22
C VAL A 9 -18.31 15.89 6.78
N TYR A 10 -19.49 15.29 6.87
CA TYR A 10 -20.67 15.91 7.47
C TYR A 10 -20.43 16.32 8.94
N GLU A 11 -19.92 15.41 9.78
CA GLU A 11 -19.64 15.70 11.19
C GLU A 11 -18.54 16.76 11.36
N PHE A 12 -17.60 16.86 10.41
CA PHE A 12 -16.59 17.92 10.40
C PHE A 12 -17.20 19.30 10.11
N HIS A 13 -18.00 19.43 9.05
CA HIS A 13 -18.58 20.73 8.66
C HIS A 13 -19.59 21.27 9.68
N ARG A 14 -20.30 20.41 10.41
CA ARG A 14 -21.18 20.84 11.51
C ARG A 14 -20.44 21.23 12.79
N GLY A 15 -19.09 21.16 12.80
CA GLY A 15 -18.27 21.52 13.94
C GLY A 15 -18.31 20.52 15.11
N ALA A 16 -18.63 19.25 14.85
CA ALA A 16 -18.65 18.26 15.91
C ALA A 16 -17.23 18.05 16.49
N THR A 17 -17.13 17.79 17.78
CA THR A 17 -15.85 17.36 18.37
C THR A 17 -15.55 15.92 17.96
N THR A 18 -14.27 15.51 18.01
CA THR A 18 -13.85 14.13 17.70
C THR A 18 -14.65 13.09 18.48
N ARG A 19 -14.88 13.33 19.77
CA ARG A 19 -15.63 12.42 20.65
C ARG A 19 -17.08 12.26 20.20
N LEU A 20 -17.75 13.38 19.88
CA LEU A 20 -19.14 13.37 19.42
C LEU A 20 -19.26 12.71 18.05
N ALA A 21 -18.33 13.00 17.13
CA ALA A 21 -18.28 12.39 15.81
C ALA A 21 -18.10 10.86 15.89
N VAL A 22 -17.25 10.35 16.79
CA VAL A 22 -17.10 8.89 17.00
C VAL A 22 -18.44 8.25 17.38
N VAL A 23 -19.16 8.83 18.33
CA VAL A 23 -20.46 8.32 18.78
C VAL A 23 -21.48 8.36 17.63
N ASN A 24 -21.57 9.49 16.93
CA ASN A 24 -22.51 9.68 15.81
C ASN A 24 -22.21 8.79 14.60
N ILE A 25 -20.94 8.47 14.35
CA ILE A 25 -20.54 7.58 13.26
C ILE A 25 -20.84 6.12 13.65
N ASN A 26 -20.50 5.73 14.88
CA ASN A 26 -20.75 4.37 15.35
C ASN A 26 -22.23 4.05 15.54
N SER A 27 -23.07 5.05 15.86
CA SER A 27 -24.52 4.84 15.92
C SER A 27 -25.14 4.49 14.55
N VAL A 28 -24.56 5.00 13.46
CA VAL A 28 -25.05 4.76 12.08
C VAL A 28 -24.43 3.50 11.48
N PHE A 29 -23.15 3.23 11.71
CA PHE A 29 -22.43 2.13 11.05
C PHE A 29 -22.15 0.92 11.93
N GLY A 30 -22.49 0.97 13.21
CA GLY A 30 -22.22 -0.07 14.19
C GLY A 30 -21.06 0.27 15.14
N ILE A 31 -21.05 -0.42 16.27
CA ILE A 31 -20.06 -0.23 17.34
C ILE A 31 -18.65 -0.52 16.79
N GLN A 32 -17.69 0.36 17.09
CA GLN A 32 -16.26 0.30 16.73
C GLN A 32 -15.87 0.56 15.26
N VAL A 33 -16.77 1.07 14.39
CA VAL A 33 -16.37 1.46 13.02
C VAL A 33 -15.41 2.65 13.02
N ALA A 34 -15.61 3.59 13.94
CA ALA A 34 -14.78 4.75 14.15
C ALA A 34 -14.19 4.74 15.56
N THR A 35 -12.89 5.01 15.62
CA THR A 35 -12.17 5.28 16.86
C THR A 35 -11.77 6.75 16.91
N ASN A 36 -11.48 7.27 18.11
CA ASN A 36 -10.99 8.64 18.27
C ASN A 36 -9.76 8.92 17.37
N ALA A 37 -8.85 7.96 17.25
CA ALA A 37 -7.66 8.08 16.40
C ALA A 37 -8.01 8.24 14.92
N ILE A 38 -8.98 7.47 14.41
CA ILE A 38 -9.43 7.54 13.01
C ILE A 38 -10.09 8.89 12.72
N VAL A 39 -11.02 9.32 13.58
CA VAL A 39 -11.72 10.60 13.43
C VAL A 39 -10.75 11.77 13.53
N ALA A 40 -9.86 11.78 14.52
CA ALA A 40 -8.88 12.85 14.71
C ALA A 40 -7.93 12.97 13.50
N ARG A 41 -7.44 11.84 12.96
CA ARG A 41 -6.59 11.83 11.77
C ARG A 41 -7.33 12.39 10.55
N ARG A 42 -8.60 12.02 10.37
CA ARG A 42 -9.44 12.55 9.27
C ARG A 42 -9.69 14.05 9.43
N PHE A 43 -10.07 14.52 10.61
CA PHE A 43 -10.31 15.95 10.87
C PHE A 43 -9.03 16.78 10.74
N LYS A 44 -7.86 16.21 11.03
CA LYS A 44 -6.58 16.87 10.73
C LYS A 44 -6.40 17.09 9.22
N LYS A 45 -6.70 16.10 8.38
CA LYS A 45 -6.66 16.24 6.91
C LYS A 45 -7.71 17.23 6.37
N PHE A 46 -8.93 17.18 6.91
CA PHE A 46 -9.98 18.11 6.50
C PHE A 46 -9.64 19.57 6.84
N ARG A 47 -8.94 19.81 7.95
CA ARG A 47 -8.41 21.14 8.28
C ARG A 47 -7.35 21.65 7.31
N SER A 48 -6.65 20.77 6.59
CA SER A 48 -5.74 21.15 5.50
C SER A 48 -6.43 21.19 4.13
N GLY A 49 -7.77 21.09 4.07
CA GLY A 49 -8.53 21.08 2.82
C GLY A 49 -8.48 19.75 2.05
N ASP A 50 -7.82 18.72 2.58
CA ASP A 50 -7.76 17.39 1.98
C ASP A 50 -8.99 16.58 2.42
N PHE A 51 -10.03 16.60 1.58
CA PHE A 51 -11.23 15.79 1.75
C PHE A 51 -11.16 14.47 0.99
N ASP A 52 -10.00 14.08 0.46
CA ASP A 52 -9.89 12.82 -0.26
C ASP A 52 -10.18 11.63 0.68
N LEU A 53 -11.21 10.89 0.29
CA LEU A 53 -11.73 9.75 1.02
C LEU A 53 -11.07 8.44 0.56
N SER A 54 -10.28 8.49 -0.51
CA SER A 54 -9.46 7.38 -0.95
C SER A 54 -8.43 7.02 0.13
N ASN A 55 -8.03 5.75 0.15
CA ASN A 55 -6.85 5.39 0.91
C ASN A 55 -5.66 5.76 0.04
N GLU A 56 -4.70 6.50 0.62
CA GLU A 56 -3.40 6.64 -0.01
C GLU A 56 -2.88 5.25 -0.40
N PRO A 57 -2.27 5.12 -1.59
CA PRO A 57 -1.67 3.87 -1.99
C PRO A 57 -0.74 3.42 -0.87
N ARG A 58 -1.00 2.23 -0.31
CA ARG A 58 -0.12 1.64 0.68
C ARG A 58 1.22 1.45 -0.01
N CYS A 59 2.18 2.31 0.30
CA CYS A 59 3.53 2.17 -0.21
C CYS A 59 4.07 0.84 0.33
N ARG A 60 4.19 -0.15 -0.55
CA ARG A 60 5.08 -1.27 -0.28
C ARG A 60 6.50 -0.70 -0.28
N PRO A 61 7.40 -1.15 0.63
CA PRO A 61 8.80 -0.80 0.52
C PRO A 61 9.27 -1.07 -0.91
N LYS A 62 9.88 -0.07 -1.56
CA LYS A 62 10.50 -0.28 -2.87
C LYS A 62 11.57 -1.36 -2.69
N THR A 63 11.50 -2.40 -3.51
CA THR A 63 12.55 -3.40 -3.56
C THR A 63 13.82 -2.74 -4.13
N LEU A 64 14.97 -3.03 -3.52
CA LEU A 64 16.28 -2.48 -3.88
C LEU A 64 16.83 -3.00 -5.23
N VAL A 65 16.10 -3.89 -5.91
CA VAL A 65 16.54 -4.50 -7.16
C VAL A 65 16.06 -3.66 -8.32
N ASP A 66 17.00 -3.07 -9.04
CA ASP A 66 16.75 -2.41 -10.32
C ASP A 66 16.53 -3.47 -11.42
N ASN A 67 15.39 -3.39 -12.11
CA ASN A 67 15.01 -4.32 -13.16
C ASN A 67 15.91 -4.22 -14.39
N ASP A 68 16.41 -3.03 -14.72
CA ASP A 68 17.27 -2.83 -15.89
C ASP A 68 18.65 -3.43 -15.65
N VAL A 69 19.19 -3.24 -14.45
CA VAL A 69 20.46 -3.85 -14.01
C VAL A 69 20.35 -5.37 -13.92
N LEU A 70 19.24 -5.88 -13.35
CA LEU A 70 18.99 -7.31 -13.29
C LEU A 70 18.87 -7.92 -14.69
N LYS A 71 18.17 -7.24 -15.61
CA LYS A 71 18.02 -7.70 -16.99
C LYS A 71 19.36 -7.78 -17.71
N ALA A 72 20.20 -6.75 -17.59
CA ALA A 72 21.55 -6.75 -18.18
C ALA A 72 22.41 -7.90 -17.64
N THR A 73 22.33 -8.17 -16.32
CA THR A 73 23.06 -9.28 -15.67
C THR A 73 22.62 -10.64 -16.23
N VAL A 74 21.31 -10.85 -16.36
CA VAL A 74 20.72 -12.10 -16.87
C VAL A 74 20.99 -12.29 -18.37
N GLU A 75 21.04 -11.21 -19.15
CA GLU A 75 21.37 -11.26 -20.57
C GLU A 75 22.85 -11.52 -20.82
N ALA A 76 23.74 -11.01 -19.97
CA ALA A 76 25.16 -11.31 -20.01
C ALA A 76 25.46 -12.78 -19.64
N ASN A 77 24.72 -13.36 -18.70
CA ASN A 77 24.89 -14.76 -18.30
C ASN A 77 23.55 -15.43 -17.95
N SER A 78 22.94 -16.07 -18.94
CA SER A 78 21.63 -16.72 -18.81
C SER A 78 21.64 -18.00 -17.96
N SER A 79 22.82 -18.55 -17.65
CA SER A 79 22.98 -19.74 -16.82
C SER A 79 22.87 -19.46 -15.32
N GLN A 80 22.89 -18.20 -14.90
CA GLN A 80 22.79 -17.83 -13.48
C GLN A 80 21.46 -18.26 -12.88
N SER A 81 21.54 -18.91 -11.72
CA SER A 81 20.38 -19.30 -10.95
C SER A 81 19.84 -18.11 -10.13
N ALA A 82 18.54 -18.15 -9.83
CA ALA A 82 17.92 -17.18 -8.91
C ALA A 82 18.56 -17.18 -7.52
N ARG A 83 19.25 -18.28 -7.12
CA ARG A 83 19.97 -18.36 -5.85
C ARG A 83 21.26 -17.53 -5.89
N GLU A 84 22.03 -17.64 -6.97
CA GLU A 84 23.26 -16.85 -7.13
C GLU A 84 22.94 -15.36 -7.23
N LEU A 85 21.91 -15.01 -8.03
CA LEU A 85 21.41 -13.63 -8.12
C LEU A 85 20.95 -13.10 -6.75
N SER A 86 20.30 -13.93 -5.93
CA SER A 86 19.88 -13.51 -4.59
C SER A 86 21.05 -13.16 -3.67
N LEU A 87 22.17 -13.87 -3.81
CA LEU A 87 23.41 -13.58 -3.10
C LEU A 87 24.08 -12.30 -3.63
N MET A 88 24.13 -12.13 -4.96
CA MET A 88 24.73 -10.96 -5.60
C MET A 88 24.01 -9.65 -5.22
N TYR A 89 22.68 -9.66 -5.26
CA TYR A 89 21.87 -8.48 -4.95
C TYR A 89 21.56 -8.35 -3.45
N ASN A 90 22.03 -9.29 -2.62
CA ASN A 90 21.76 -9.36 -1.18
C ASN A 90 20.26 -9.20 -0.84
N VAL A 91 19.41 -9.92 -1.59
CA VAL A 91 17.96 -9.93 -1.39
C VAL A 91 17.45 -11.36 -1.31
N SER A 92 16.18 -11.53 -0.90
CA SER A 92 15.58 -12.86 -0.89
C SER A 92 15.47 -13.44 -2.31
N LYS A 93 15.61 -14.76 -2.44
CA LYS A 93 15.36 -15.49 -3.70
C LYS A 93 13.97 -15.18 -4.28
N LEU A 94 12.96 -15.02 -3.42
CA LEU A 94 11.60 -14.70 -3.85
C LEU A 94 11.52 -13.31 -4.50
N THR A 95 12.27 -12.34 -3.97
CA THR A 95 12.41 -11.01 -4.57
C THR A 95 12.98 -11.14 -5.99
N ILE A 96 14.11 -11.83 -6.17
CA ILE A 96 14.70 -12.07 -7.50
C ILE A 96 13.70 -12.72 -8.45
N LEU A 97 12.99 -13.77 -8.04
CA LEU A 97 12.00 -14.44 -8.90
C LEU A 97 10.86 -13.51 -9.32
N THR A 98 10.41 -12.63 -8.42
CA THR A 98 9.39 -11.62 -8.72
C THR A 98 9.89 -10.62 -9.76
N HIS A 99 11.12 -10.14 -9.61
CA HIS A 99 11.75 -9.21 -10.55
C HIS A 99 12.02 -9.87 -11.92
N LEU A 100 12.49 -11.14 -11.94
CA LEU A 100 12.66 -11.93 -13.17
C LEU A 100 11.34 -12.11 -13.92
N ALA A 101 10.23 -12.34 -13.21
CA ALA A 101 8.90 -12.43 -13.81
C ALA A 101 8.44 -11.08 -14.40
N GLN A 102 8.72 -9.97 -13.72
CA GLN A 102 8.40 -8.62 -14.22
C GLN A 102 9.14 -8.27 -15.53
N ILE A 103 10.38 -8.73 -15.69
CA ILE A 103 11.17 -8.53 -16.92
C ILE A 103 10.92 -9.62 -17.99
N GLY A 104 9.97 -10.54 -17.76
CA GLY A 104 9.60 -11.60 -18.70
C GLY A 104 10.59 -12.76 -18.80
N LYS A 105 11.57 -12.87 -17.90
CA LYS A 105 12.57 -13.96 -17.85
C LYS A 105 12.09 -15.06 -16.90
N VAL A 106 11.05 -15.79 -17.30
CA VAL A 106 10.55 -16.97 -16.56
C VAL A 106 11.21 -18.22 -17.15
N LYS A 107 11.78 -19.09 -16.31
CA LYS A 107 12.24 -20.41 -16.77
C LYS A 107 11.04 -21.19 -17.29
N LYS A 108 11.06 -21.57 -18.56
CA LYS A 108 10.17 -22.62 -19.07
C LYS A 108 10.56 -23.92 -18.37
N LEU A 109 9.63 -24.49 -17.62
CA LEU A 109 9.72 -25.88 -17.21
C LEU A 109 9.25 -26.70 -18.40
N ASP A 110 10.20 -27.24 -19.17
CA ASP A 110 9.88 -28.33 -20.08
C ASP A 110 9.49 -29.56 -19.21
N LYS A 111 8.34 -30.15 -19.56
CA LYS A 111 7.76 -31.31 -18.88
C LYS A 111 8.54 -32.58 -19.19
#